data_AF-A0A382TTS3-F1
#
_entry.id   AF-A0A382TTS3-F1
#
_cell.length_a   1.000
_cell.length_b   1.000
_cell.length_c   1.000
_cell.angle_alpha   90.00
_cell.angle_beta   90.00
_cell.angle_gamma   90.00
#
_symmetry.space_group_name_H-M   'P 1'
#
loop_
_entity.id
_entity.type
_entity.pdbx_description
1 polymer ?
#
loop_
_entity_poly.entity_id
_entity_poly.type
_entity_poly.pdbx_seq_one_letter_code
_entity_poly.pdbx_strand_id
1 'polypeptide(L)'
;MSSLKNHILISMPHLQDPYFGQGIVLVCEHSNDGALGLIINKPFEKPELKVLFQKLLKDQDKIIKIIPKVYFGGPVLIERGIVVHSSSYNSEDSMEIAEEFSITSSRKILQDISDGNGPEQYKLMLGHAGW
;
A
#
# COMPACT_ATOMS: atom_id res chain seq x y z
N MET A 1 6.07 5.24 25.47
CA MET A 1 4.79 5.32 24.74
C MET A 1 4.50 3.96 24.13
N SER A 2 3.25 3.52 24.11
CA SER A 2 2.86 2.30 23.38
C SER A 2 2.92 2.57 21.88
N SER A 3 3.52 1.67 21.11
CA SER A 3 3.53 1.77 19.65
C SER A 3 2.10 1.68 19.10
N LEU A 4 1.88 2.33 17.95
CA LEU A 4 0.62 2.31 17.21
C LEU A 4 0.72 1.40 15.99
N LYS A 5 1.83 0.67 15.81
CA LYS A 5 1.93 -0.35 14.76
C LYS A 5 0.73 -1.31 14.85
N ASN A 6 0.19 -1.68 13.69
CA ASN A 6 -1.02 -2.50 13.58
C ASN A 6 -2.29 -1.86 14.17
N HIS A 7 -2.34 -0.53 14.30
CA HIS A 7 -3.57 0.20 14.63
C HIS A 7 -4.11 0.92 13.40
N ILE A 8 -5.41 1.23 13.46
CA ILE A 8 -6.11 2.00 12.45
C ILE A 8 -6.39 3.40 13.01
N LEU A 9 -5.98 4.43 12.27
CA LEU A 9 -6.43 5.80 12.48
C LEU A 9 -7.65 6.07 11.59
N ILE A 10 -8.72 6.55 12.21
CA ILE A 10 -9.97 6.87 11.52
C ILE A 10 -10.11 8.38 11.48
N SER A 11 -10.23 8.95 10.27
CA SER A 11 -10.47 10.38 10.11
C SER A 11 -11.81 10.77 10.74
N MET A 12 -11.83 11.87 11.48
CA MET A 12 -13.07 12.43 12.00
C MET A 12 -13.94 12.97 10.83
N PRO A 13 -15.28 12.86 10.86
CA PRO A 13 -16.16 13.22 9.74
C PRO A 13 -15.98 14.64 9.20
N HIS A 14 -15.63 15.59 10.07
CA HIS A 14 -15.43 17.00 9.72
C HIS A 14 -14.03 17.33 9.16
N LEU A 15 -13.10 16.37 9.09
CA LEU A 15 -11.75 16.61 8.59
C LEU A 15 -11.79 16.94 7.09
N GLN A 16 -11.42 18.18 6.75
CA GLN A 16 -11.44 18.70 5.37
C GLN A 16 -10.09 18.53 4.64
N ASP A 17 -9.17 17.75 5.20
CA ASP A 17 -7.88 17.51 4.54
C ASP A 17 -8.09 16.75 3.21
N PRO A 18 -7.49 17.21 2.09
CA PRO A 18 -7.71 16.60 0.78
C PRO A 18 -7.21 15.14 0.70
N TYR A 19 -6.20 14.77 1.48
CA TYR A 19 -5.61 13.43 1.49
C TYR A 19 -6.21 12.54 2.56
N PHE A 20 -6.53 13.07 3.74
CA PHE A 20 -6.95 12.30 4.91
C PHE A 20 -8.43 12.42 5.26
N GLY A 21 -9.18 13.34 4.65
CA GLY A 21 -10.64 13.41 4.83
C GLY A 21 -11.30 12.10 4.43
N GLN A 22 -12.16 11.56 5.30
CA GLN A 22 -12.77 10.22 5.17
C GLN A 22 -11.75 9.08 5.02
N GLY A 23 -10.49 9.30 5.39
CA GLY A 23 -9.40 8.34 5.31
C GLY A 23 -9.38 7.36 6.48
N ILE A 24 -9.05 6.11 6.18
CA ILE A 24 -8.73 5.07 7.14
C ILE A 24 -7.25 4.75 6.93
N VAL A 25 -6.41 4.99 7.93
CA VAL A 25 -4.95 4.78 7.83
C VAL A 25 -4.56 3.59 8.70
N LEU A 26 -3.93 2.59 8.10
CA LEU A 26 -3.23 1.55 8.84
C LEU A 26 -1.82 2.06 9.19
N VAL A 27 -1.44 2.01 10.47
CA VAL A 27 -0.07 2.34 10.91
C VAL A 27 0.81 1.10 10.78
N CYS A 28 1.79 1.17 9.89
CA CYS A 28 2.70 0.06 9.59
C CYS A 28 3.97 0.10 10.43
N GLU A 29 4.44 1.30 10.80
CA GLU A 29 5.58 1.51 11.68
C GLU A 29 5.28 2.70 12.61
N HIS A 30 5.71 2.60 13.87
CA HIS A 30 5.67 3.70 14.83
C HIS A 30 6.77 3.50 15.87
N SER A 31 7.77 4.39 15.81
CA SER A 31 8.95 4.43 16.67
C SER A 31 9.19 5.85 17.19
N ASN A 32 10.32 6.09 17.86
CA ASN A 32 10.71 7.44 18.27
C ASN A 32 11.15 8.32 17.08
N ASP A 33 11.42 7.72 15.92
CA ASP A 33 11.88 8.42 14.72
C ASP A 33 10.71 8.85 13.82
N GLY A 34 9.48 8.43 14.13
CA GLY A 34 8.27 8.79 13.40
C GLY A 34 7.30 7.63 13.22
N ALA A 35 6.36 7.81 12.29
CA ALA A 35 5.41 6.77 11.91
C ALA A 35 5.20 6.69 10.39
N LEU A 36 5.02 5.46 9.90
CA LEU A 36 4.62 5.17 8.53
C LEU A 36 3.22 4.58 8.53
N GLY A 37 2.34 5.10 7.68
CA GLY A 37 1.00 4.58 7.52
C GLY A 37 0.54 4.51 6.08
N LEU A 38 -0.51 3.73 5.84
CA LEU A 38 -1.13 3.53 4.55
C LEU A 38 -2.62 3.84 4.63
N ILE A 39 -3.11 4.74 3.77
CA ILE A 39 -4.54 4.95 3.58
C ILE A 39 -5.11 3.73 2.82
N ILE A 40 -6.00 2.97 3.47
CA ILE A 40 -6.43 1.65 2.96
C ILE A 40 -7.79 1.66 2.24
N ASN A 41 -8.50 2.79 2.27
CA ASN A 41 -9.88 2.91 1.79
C ASN A 41 -10.06 3.91 0.63
N LYS A 42 -8.98 4.44 0.06
CA LYS A 42 -9.03 5.38 -1.07
C LYS A 42 -8.60 4.70 -2.36
N PRO A 43 -9.51 4.04 -3.09
CA PRO A 43 -9.16 3.50 -4.39
C PRO A 43 -8.96 4.60 -5.41
N PHE A 44 -8.12 4.31 -6.37
CA PHE A 44 -7.89 5.14 -7.52
C PHE A 44 -8.98 4.88 -8.56
N GLU A 45 -10.02 5.72 -8.55
CA GLU A 45 -11.24 5.51 -9.35
C GLU A 45 -11.11 5.90 -10.83
N LYS A 46 -10.00 6.55 -11.25
CA LYS A 46 -9.88 7.19 -12.57
C LYS A 46 -8.81 6.58 -13.51
N PRO A 47 -9.00 6.67 -14.85
CA PRO A 47 -8.05 6.22 -15.88
C PRO A 47 -6.63 6.82 -15.75
N GLU A 48 -6.52 8.01 -15.14
CA GLU A 48 -5.26 8.70 -14.83
C GLU A 48 -4.25 7.79 -14.10
N LEU A 49 -4.76 6.82 -13.34
CA LEU A 49 -3.95 5.90 -12.56
C LEU A 49 -3.47 4.69 -13.32
N LYS A 50 -4.21 4.25 -14.34
CA LYS A 50 -3.63 3.35 -15.35
C LYS A 50 -2.43 4.03 -16.03
N VAL A 51 -2.50 5.33 -16.30
CA VAL A 51 -1.41 6.06 -16.96
C VAL A 51 -0.20 6.23 -16.02
N LEU A 52 -0.43 6.62 -14.76
CA LEU A 52 0.65 6.68 -13.76
C LEU A 52 1.29 5.29 -13.57
N PHE A 53 0.47 4.26 -13.43
CA PHE A 53 0.91 2.88 -13.28
C PHE A 53 1.70 2.39 -14.50
N GLN A 54 1.22 2.64 -15.72
CA GLN A 54 1.94 2.34 -16.97
C GLN A 54 3.28 3.07 -17.05
N LYS A 55 3.36 4.33 -16.59
CA LYS A 55 4.62 5.10 -16.59
C LYS A 55 5.63 4.58 -15.58
N LEU A 56 5.17 4.07 -14.43
CA LEU A 56 6.05 3.53 -13.38
C LEU A 56 6.50 2.10 -13.69
N LEU A 57 5.65 1.34 -14.39
CA LEU A 57 5.87 -0.05 -14.77
C LEU A 57 6.02 -0.22 -16.28
N LYS A 58 6.78 0.67 -16.94
CA LYS A 58 6.95 0.73 -18.40
C LYS A 58 7.25 -0.60 -19.11
N ASP A 59 7.66 -1.64 -18.38
CA ASP A 59 8.00 -2.97 -18.90
C ASP A 59 7.05 -4.10 -18.42
N GLN A 60 5.89 -3.79 -17.81
CA GLN A 60 5.07 -4.80 -17.10
C GLN A 60 3.58 -4.79 -17.47
N ASP A 61 3.24 -4.80 -18.75
CA ASP A 61 1.86 -4.88 -19.25
C ASP A 61 1.04 -6.04 -18.67
N LYS A 62 1.69 -7.13 -18.27
CA LYS A 62 1.05 -8.28 -17.60
C LYS A 62 0.53 -7.91 -16.21
N ILE A 63 1.29 -7.15 -15.43
CA ILE A 63 0.96 -6.79 -14.05
C ILE A 63 -0.25 -5.87 -14.00
N ILE A 64 -0.40 -4.98 -14.99
CA ILE A 64 -1.57 -4.10 -15.15
C ILE A 64 -2.87 -4.87 -15.39
N LYS A 65 -2.80 -6.05 -16.01
CA LYS A 65 -3.97 -6.89 -16.22
C LYS A 65 -4.37 -7.67 -14.97
N ILE A 66 -3.41 -7.95 -14.09
CA ILE A 66 -3.58 -8.83 -12.92
C ILE A 66 -3.97 -8.03 -11.67
N ILE A 67 -3.61 -6.74 -11.59
CA ILE A 67 -3.97 -5.86 -10.48
C ILE A 67 -5.18 -5.00 -10.88
N PRO A 68 -6.41 -5.40 -10.52
CA PRO A 68 -7.62 -4.72 -10.99
C PRO A 68 -7.84 -3.36 -10.29
N LYS A 69 -7.24 -3.16 -9.12
CA LYS A 69 -7.50 -1.99 -8.26
C LYS A 69 -6.23 -1.57 -7.53
N VAL A 70 -5.90 -0.28 -7.69
CA VAL A 70 -4.79 0.38 -7.00
C VAL A 70 -5.39 1.34 -5.97
N TYR A 71 -4.73 1.50 -4.84
CA TYR A 71 -5.16 2.39 -3.76
C TYR A 71 -4.15 3.52 -3.58
N PHE A 72 -4.65 4.69 -3.18
CA PHE A 72 -3.81 5.78 -2.71
C PHE A 72 -3.39 5.48 -1.29
N GLY A 73 -2.13 5.11 -1.08
CA GLY A 73 -1.56 4.82 0.24
C GLY A 73 -1.15 6.08 0.99
N GLY A 74 -0.86 7.17 0.28
CA GLY A 74 -0.66 8.50 0.87
C GLY A 74 0.20 9.42 -0.02
N PRO A 75 0.37 10.68 0.38
CA PRO A 75 0.96 11.71 -0.47
C PRO A 75 2.48 11.60 -0.63
N VAL A 76 3.16 10.83 0.22
CA VAL A 76 4.62 10.72 0.24
C VAL A 76 5.08 9.58 -0.67
N LEU A 77 6.06 9.86 -1.55
CA LEU A 77 6.63 8.90 -2.52
C LEU A 77 5.56 8.17 -3.35
N ILE A 78 4.62 8.91 -3.95
CA ILE A 78 3.50 8.37 -4.72
C ILE A 78 3.91 7.49 -5.91
N GLU A 79 5.15 7.62 -6.38
CA GLU A 79 5.75 6.79 -7.42
C GLU A 79 6.14 5.38 -6.93
N ARG A 80 6.16 5.15 -5.62
CA ARG A 80 6.49 3.84 -5.03
C ARG A 80 5.25 3.02 -4.76
N GLY A 81 5.28 1.77 -5.22
CA GLY A 81 4.28 0.76 -4.92
C GLY A 81 4.58 0.04 -3.60
N ILE A 82 3.57 -0.12 -2.78
CA ILE A 82 3.59 -0.94 -1.56
C ILE A 82 2.46 -1.95 -1.69
N VAL A 83 2.79 -3.23 -1.59
CA VAL A 83 1.81 -4.31 -1.61
C VAL A 83 1.54 -4.74 -0.18
N VAL A 84 0.31 -4.57 0.27
CA VAL A 84 -0.20 -5.22 1.48
C VAL A 84 -0.66 -6.61 1.08
N HIS A 85 -0.19 -7.66 1.75
CA HIS A 85 -0.49 -9.03 1.38
C HIS A 85 -0.61 -9.98 2.57
N SER A 86 -1.26 -11.12 2.35
CA SER A 86 -1.32 -12.21 3.32
C SER A 86 0.07 -12.73 3.69
N SER A 87 0.27 -13.13 4.94
CA SER A 87 1.54 -13.70 5.44
C SER A 87 1.93 -15.05 4.82
N SER A 88 1.05 -15.65 4.00
CA SER A 88 1.38 -16.85 3.21
C SER A 88 2.48 -16.61 2.17
N TYR A 89 2.71 -15.36 1.77
CA TYR A 89 3.84 -14.98 0.94
C TYR A 89 5.00 -14.51 1.83
N ASN A 90 6.06 -15.32 1.86
CA ASN A 90 7.27 -15.03 2.62
C ASN A 90 8.37 -14.52 1.71
N SER A 91 8.86 -13.31 1.98
CA SER A 91 9.97 -12.67 1.29
C SER A 91 10.82 -11.92 2.30
N GLU A 92 12.13 -11.91 2.09
CA GLU A 92 13.07 -11.14 2.92
C GLU A 92 12.82 -9.62 2.84
N ASP A 93 12.15 -9.18 1.78
CA ASP A 93 11.75 -7.78 1.55
C ASP A 93 10.42 -7.40 2.24
N SER A 94 9.77 -8.36 2.92
CA SER A 94 8.49 -8.17 3.60
C SER A 94 8.69 -7.61 5.01
N MET A 95 7.88 -6.61 5.37
CA MET A 95 7.72 -6.15 6.75
C MET A 95 6.43 -6.70 7.33
N GLU A 96 6.55 -7.55 8.34
CA GLU A 96 5.41 -8.09 9.08
C GLU A 96 4.69 -6.98 9.86
N ILE A 97 3.37 -6.88 9.70
CA ILE A 97 2.52 -5.94 10.44
C ILE A 97 1.72 -6.65 11.52
N ALA A 98 1.16 -7.81 11.18
CA ALA A 98 0.43 -8.71 12.06
C ALA A 98 0.69 -10.17 11.63
N GLU A 99 0.22 -11.15 12.41
CA GLU A 99 0.38 -12.57 12.08
C GLU A 99 -0.20 -12.91 10.70
N GLU A 100 -1.29 -12.26 10.31
CA GLU A 100 -2.06 -12.57 9.11
C GLU A 100 -1.59 -11.80 7.86
N PHE A 101 -0.88 -10.68 8.02
CA PHE A 101 -0.49 -9.86 6.87
C PHE A 101 0.81 -9.06 7.05
N SER A 102 1.43 -8.79 5.91
CA SER A 102 2.69 -8.06 5.77
C SER A 102 2.59 -6.99 4.67
N ILE A 103 3.61 -6.12 4.60
CA ILE A 103 3.77 -5.19 3.48
C ILE A 103 5.12 -5.40 2.79
N THR A 104 5.14 -5.27 1.47
CA THR A 104 6.36 -5.37 0.65
C THR A 104 6.43 -4.20 -0.32
N SER A 105 7.60 -3.55 -0.42
CA SER A 105 7.85 -2.45 -1.38
C SER A 105 8.79 -2.83 -2.53
N SER A 106 9.34 -4.04 -2.50
CA SER A 106 10.21 -4.59 -3.54
C SER A 106 9.43 -4.84 -4.83
N ARG A 107 10.06 -4.61 -5.99
CA ARG A 107 9.45 -4.92 -7.29
C ARG A 107 9.22 -6.42 -7.50
N LYS A 108 9.94 -7.27 -6.76
CA LYS A 108 9.88 -8.73 -6.88
C LYS A 108 8.48 -9.27 -6.64
N ILE A 109 7.74 -8.75 -5.65
CA ILE A 109 6.38 -9.22 -5.36
C ILE A 109 5.42 -8.99 -6.55
N LEU A 110 5.61 -7.93 -7.32
CA LEU A 110 4.80 -7.68 -8.51
C LEU A 110 5.11 -8.71 -9.60
N GLN A 111 6.37 -9.10 -9.74
CA GLN A 111 6.79 -10.17 -10.65
C GLN A 111 6.20 -11.52 -10.20
N ASP A 112 6.28 -11.84 -8.92
CA ASP A 112 5.73 -13.09 -8.38
C ASP A 112 4.21 -13.17 -8.58
N ILE A 113 3.49 -12.06 -8.36
CA ILE A 113 2.06 -11.94 -8.69
C ILE A 113 1.83 -12.19 -10.18
N SER A 114 2.68 -11.63 -11.06
CA SER A 114 2.56 -11.83 -12.51
C SER A 114 2.77 -13.28 -12.94
N ASP A 115 3.65 -13.99 -12.24
CA ASP A 115 4.04 -15.37 -12.57
C ASP A 115 3.15 -16.42 -11.87
N GLY A 116 2.19 -15.97 -11.06
CA GLY A 116 1.27 -16.84 -10.31
C GLY A 116 1.85 -17.41 -9.02
N ASN A 117 3.01 -16.92 -8.58
CA ASN A 117 3.69 -17.29 -7.33
C ASN A 117 3.47 -16.27 -6.21
N GLY A 118 2.63 -15.26 -6.44
CA GLY A 118 2.33 -14.21 -5.47
C GLY A 118 1.41 -14.66 -4.32
N PRO A 119 1.15 -13.75 -3.36
CA PRO A 119 0.21 -14.00 -2.27
C PRO A 119 -1.22 -14.28 -2.78
N GLU A 120 -1.97 -15.06 -2.00
CA GLU A 120 -3.39 -15.35 -2.26
C GLU A 120 -4.25 -14.07 -2.19
N GLN A 121 -3.97 -13.22 -1.21
CA GLN A 121 -4.66 -11.94 -1.02
C GLN A 121 -3.66 -10.80 -1.01
N TYR A 122 -3.94 -9.77 -1.80
CA TYR A 122 -3.11 -8.58 -1.82
C TYR A 122 -3.87 -7.31 -2.24
N LYS A 123 -3.32 -6.17 -1.85
CA LYS A 123 -3.70 -4.83 -2.31
C LYS A 123 -2.44 -4.05 -2.67
N LEU A 124 -2.42 -3.49 -3.87
CA LEU A 124 -1.39 -2.54 -4.26
C LEU A 124 -1.79 -1.12 -3.86
N MET A 125 -0.90 -0.44 -3.16
CA MET A 125 -1.00 0.95 -2.75
C MET A 125 0.13 1.77 -3.38
N LEU A 126 -0.13 3.02 -3.74
CA LEU A 126 0.90 3.96 -4.17
C LEU A 126 1.13 5.03 -3.11
N GLY A 127 2.39 5.26 -2.77
CA GLY A 127 2.79 6.16 -1.72
C GLY A 127 2.35 5.71 -0.32
N HIS A 128 2.64 6.57 0.65
CA HIS A 128 2.36 6.36 2.07
C HIS A 128 2.13 7.70 2.77
N ALA A 129 1.63 7.62 4.00
CA ALA A 129 1.61 8.73 4.94
C ALA A 129 2.80 8.61 5.89
N GLY A 130 3.44 9.74 6.17
CA GLY A 130 4.56 9.83 7.13
C GLY A 130 4.27 10.91 8.16
N TRP A 131 4.70 10.67 9.39
CA TRP A 131 4.67 11.62 10.51
C TRP A 131 6.02 11.68 11.20
#